data_AF-A0A9E0GZG0-F1
#
_entry.id   AF-A0A9E0GZG0-F1
#
_cell.length_a   1.000
_cell.length_b   1.000
_cell.length_c   1.000
_cell.angle_alpha   90.00
_cell.angle_beta   90.00
_cell.angle_gamma   90.00
#
_symmetry.space_group_name_H-M   'P 1'
#
loop_
_entity.id
_entity.type
_entity.pdbx_description
1 polymer ?
#
loop_
_entity_poly.entity_id
_entity_poly.type
_entity_poly.pdbx_seq_one_letter_code
_entity_poly.pdbx_strand_id
1 'polypeptide(L)' 'MDQLLDILNEINSDVDYEVCDTLIDDGIFSSFDIVSLVGELNDAFDIDITPVDIVPENFNSAEAMWEMIQRLQD' A
#
# COMPACT_ATOMS: atom_id res chain seq x y z
N MET A 1 -11.44 -1.35 1.27
CA MET A 1 -10.44 -2.22 1.91
C MET A 1 -10.27 -3.53 1.15
N ASP A 2 -11.33 -4.27 0.83
CA ASP A 2 -11.24 -5.53 0.04
C ASP A 2 -10.40 -5.38 -1.24
N GLN A 3 -10.68 -4.36 -2.07
CA GLN A 3 -9.91 -4.08 -3.28
C GLN A 3 -8.41 -3.79 -3.02
N LEU A 4 -8.08 -3.16 -1.89
CA LEU A 4 -6.68 -2.93 -1.50
C LEU A 4 -6.00 -4.26 -1.16
N LEU A 5 -6.68 -5.14 -0.41
CA LEU A 5 -6.16 -6.46 -0.07
C LEU A 5 -5.96 -7.33 -1.31
N ASP A 6 -6.86 -7.24 -2.29
CA ASP A 6 -6.71 -7.94 -3.58
C ASP A 6 -5.42 -7.50 -4.29
N ILE A 7 -5.19 -6.19 -4.42
CA ILE A 7 -3.95 -5.61 -5.01
C ILE A 7 -2.70 -6.09 -4.26
N LEU A 8 -2.72 -6.02 -2.94
CA LEU A 8 -1.58 -6.45 -2.12
C LEU A 8 -1.28 -7.95 -2.30
N ASN A 9 -2.31 -8.80 -2.37
CA ASN A 9 -2.16 -10.23 -2.62
C ASN A 9 -1.67 -10.55 -4.04
N GLU A 10 -1.99 -9.71 -5.04
CA GLU A 10 -1.43 -9.84 -6.40
C GLU A 10 0.08 -9.57 -6.43
N ILE A 11 0.56 -8.66 -5.57
CA ILE A 11 1.99 -8.35 -5.44
C ILE A 11 2.71 -9.45 -4.64
N ASN A 12 2.19 -9.81 -3.46
CA ASN A 12 2.79 -10.83 -2.61
C ASN A 12 1.75 -11.54 -1.74
N SER A 13 1.28 -12.70 -2.21
CA SER A 13 0.31 -13.54 -1.52
C SER A 13 0.84 -14.28 -0.29
N ASP A 14 2.15 -14.21 0.00
CA ASP A 14 2.76 -14.90 1.14
C ASP A 14 2.65 -14.09 2.45
N VAL A 15 2.12 -12.87 2.39
CA VAL A 15 2.03 -11.94 3.52
C VAL A 15 0.61 -11.89 4.06
N ASP A 16 0.49 -12.00 5.39
CA ASP A 16 -0.78 -11.79 6.08
C ASP A 16 -1.00 -10.30 6.36
N TYR A 17 -1.61 -9.60 5.41
CA TYR A 17 -1.86 -8.15 5.45
C TYR A 17 -2.89 -7.72 6.51
N GLU A 18 -3.66 -8.66 7.08
CA GLU A 18 -4.59 -8.35 8.17
C GLU A 18 -3.87 -8.14 9.50
N VAL A 19 -2.64 -8.67 9.62
CA VAL A 19 -1.86 -8.65 10.87
C VAL A 19 -0.51 -7.96 10.71
N CYS A 20 0.06 -7.94 9.51
CA CYS A 20 1.37 -7.34 9.27
C CYS A 20 1.30 -5.80 9.27
N ASP A 21 2.11 -5.18 10.14
CA ASP A 21 2.23 -3.74 10.33
C ASP A 21 3.68 -3.22 10.19
N THR A 22 4.54 -4.01 9.54
CA THR A 22 5.98 -3.73 9.35
C THR A 22 6.42 -3.93 7.88
N LEU A 23 5.51 -3.78 6.92
CA LEU A 23 5.75 -4.14 5.50
C LEU A 23 6.99 -3.47 4.88
N ILE A 24 7.22 -2.19 5.17
CA ILE A 24 8.40 -1.47 4.69
C ILE A 24 9.60 -1.74 5.59
N ASP A 25 9.39 -1.73 6.91
CA ASP A 25 10.46 -1.88 7.90
C ASP A 25 11.17 -3.24 7.84
N ASP A 26 10.40 -4.31 7.60
CA ASP A 26 10.93 -5.67 7.42
C ASP A 26 11.45 -5.91 5.99
N GLY A 27 11.33 -4.91 5.10
CA GLY A 27 11.75 -5.02 3.70
C GLY A 27 10.94 -6.05 2.91
N ILE A 28 9.68 -6.28 3.30
CA ILE A 28 8.75 -7.17 2.60
C ILE A 28 8.48 -6.65 1.19
N PHE A 29 8.31 -5.33 1.05
CA PHE A 29 8.27 -4.67 -0.25
C PHE A 29 9.65 -4.17 -0.67
N SER A 30 10.08 -4.59 -1.85
CA SER A 30 11.22 -3.97 -2.51
C SER A 30 10.86 -2.59 -3.06
N SER A 31 11.87 -1.80 -3.44
CA SER A 31 11.63 -0.50 -4.09
C SER A 31 10.84 -0.63 -5.40
N PHE A 32 10.91 -1.77 -6.08
CA PHE A 32 10.12 -2.00 -7.29
C PHE A 32 8.67 -2.30 -6.94
N ASP A 33 8.42 -3.13 -5.91
CA ASP A 33 7.08 -3.47 -5.46
C ASP A 33 6.31 -2.23 -4.99
N ILE A 34 6.99 -1.32 -4.28
CA ILE A 34 6.40 -0.04 -3.86
C ILE A 34 5.98 0.81 -5.07
N VAL A 35 6.83 0.90 -6.11
CA VAL A 35 6.51 1.68 -7.31
C VAL A 35 5.34 1.07 -8.07
N SER A 36 5.29 -0.26 -8.18
CA SER A 36 4.16 -0.98 -8.77
C SER A 36 2.88 -0.78 -7.97
N LEU A 37 2.95 -0.94 -6.64
CA LEU A 37 1.82 -0.72 -5.74
C LEU A 37 1.27 0.70 -5.88
N VAL A 38 2.12 1.72 -5.85
CA VAL A 38 1.70 3.12 -6.02
C VAL A 38 0.97 3.33 -7.34
N GLY A 39 1.47 2.75 -8.43
CA GLY A 39 0.80 2.82 -9.73
C GLY A 39 -0.59 2.20 -9.71
N GLU A 40 -0.71 0.99 -9.15
CA GLU A 40 -1.99 0.30 -9.05
C GLU A 40 -2.98 1.03 -8.12
N LEU A 41 -2.52 1.58 -6.99
CA LEU A 41 -3.37 2.34 -6.08
C LEU A 41 -3.88 3.63 -6.74
N ASN A 42 -3.02 4.36 -7.46
CA ASN A 42 -3.42 5.56 -8.19
C ASN A 42 -4.51 5.24 -9.22
N ASP A 43 -4.32 4.19 -10.03
CA ASP A 43 -5.28 3.77 -11.06
C ASP A 43 -6.58 3.21 -10.47
N ALA A 44 -6.49 2.39 -9.41
CA ALA A 44 -7.59 1.67 -8.81
C ALA A 44 -8.54 2.57 -7.98
N PHE A 45 -7.99 3.62 -7.37
CA PHE A 45 -8.72 4.51 -6.45
C PHE A 45 -8.87 5.95 -6.96
N ASP A 46 -8.31 6.27 -8.14
CA ASP A 46 -8.32 7.62 -8.74
C ASP A 46 -7.70 8.67 -7.80
N ILE A 47 -6.50 8.36 -7.29
CA ILE A 47 -5.73 9.20 -6.35
C ILE A 47 -4.34 9.54 -6.92
N ASP A 48 -3.66 10.52 -6.32
CA ASP A 48 -2.28 10.89 -6.66
C ASP A 48 -1.36 10.73 -5.44
N ILE A 49 -0.75 9.56 -5.31
CA ILE A 49 0.29 9.28 -4.32
C ILE A 49 1.62 9.85 -4.82
N THR A 50 2.21 10.74 -4.03
CA THR A 50 3.48 11.39 -4.35
C THR A 50 4.64 10.82 -3.53
N PRO A 51 5.92 11.11 -3.87
CA PRO A 51 7.06 10.60 -3.10
C PRO A 51 7.07 11.00 -1.62
N VAL A 52 6.34 12.05 -1.21
CA VAL A 52 6.23 12.42 0.22
C VAL A 52 5.25 11.54 0.98
N ASP A 53 4.34 10.86 0.27
CA ASP A 53 3.38 9.93 0.85
C ASP A 53 3.99 8.53 1.03
N ILE A 54 5.10 8.23 0.34
CA ILE A 54 5.81 6.95 0.43
C ILE A 54 6.70 6.94 1.69
N VAL A 55 6.04 6.81 2.84
CA VAL A 55 6.65 6.71 4.17
C VAL A 55 6.11 5.49 4.91
N PRO A 56 6.86 4.91 5.86
CA PRO A 56 6.40 3.75 6.62
C PRO A 56 5.03 3.97 7.26
N GLU A 57 4.74 5.18 7.75
CA GLU A 57 3.46 5.54 8.37
C GLU A 57 2.25 5.35 7.45
N ASN A 58 2.42 5.40 6.13
CA ASN A 58 1.34 5.16 5.16
C ASN A 58 1.40 3.76 4.52
N PHE A 59 2.51 3.03 4.62
CA PHE A 59 2.75 1.79 3.86
C PHE A 59 3.12 0.57 4.71
N ASN A 60 3.27 0.71 6.03
CA ASN A 60 3.65 -0.41 6.89
C ASN A 60 2.51 -1.41 7.13
N SER A 61 1.25 -0.99 6.99
CA SER A 61 0.09 -1.87 7.15
C SER A 61 -0.98 -1.58 6.09
N ALA A 62 -1.85 -2.56 5.83
CA ALA A 62 -3.01 -2.36 4.96
C ALA A 62 -3.98 -1.30 5.51
N GLU A 63 -4.09 -1.20 6.84
CA GLU A 63 -4.89 -0.16 7.49
C GLU A 63 -4.33 1.25 7.22
N ALA A 64 -3.02 1.44 7.38
CA ALA A 64 -2.35 2.70 7.09
C ALA A 64 -2.50 3.13 5.62
N MET A 65 -2.36 2.18 4.70
CA MET A 65 -2.60 2.44 3.27
C MET A 65 -4.06 2.83 3.02
N TRP A 66 -5.01 2.16 3.67
CA TRP A 66 -6.43 2.47 3.56
C TRP A 66 -6.78 3.87 4.10
N GLU A 67 -6.16 4.30 5.19
CA GLU A 67 -6.30 5.66 5.72
C GLU A 67 -5.70 6.70 4.76
N MET A 68 -4.53 6.43 4.17
CA MET A 68 -3.91 7.29 3.16
C MET A 68 -4.82 7.42 1.94
N ILE A 69 -5.34 6.32 1.40
CA ILE A 69 -6.24 6.32 0.24
C ILE A 69 -7.47 7.20 0.50
N GLN A 70 -8.13 7.01 1.64
CA GLN A 70 -9.29 7.82 2.00
C GLN A 70 -8.95 9.31 2.10
N ARG A 71 -7.80 9.65 2.69
CA ARG A 71 -7.32 11.04 2.80
C ARG A 71 -7.07 11.69 1.43
N LEU A 72 -6.64 10.92 0.43
CA LEU A 72 -6.32 11.42 -0.91
C LEU A 72 -7.53 11.48 -1.85
N GLN A 73 -8.64 10.82 -1.49
CA GLN A 73 -9.90 10.88 -2.25
C GLN A 73 -10.76 12.11 -1.96
N ASP A 74 -10.47 12.85 -0.87
CA ASP A 74 -11.16 14.07 -0.45
C ASP A 74 -10.57 15.35 -1.08
#